data_AF-A0A0B1XTD0-F1
#
_entry.id   AF-A0A0B1XTD0-F1
#
_cell.length_a   1.000
_cell.length_b   1.000
_cell.length_c   1.000
_cell.angle_alpha   90.00
_cell.angle_beta   90.00
_cell.angle_gamma   90.00
#
_symmetry.space_group_name_H-M   'P 1'
#
loop_
_entity.id
_entity.type
_entity.pdbx_description
1 polymer ?
#
loop_
_entity_poly.entity_id
_entity_poly.type
_entity_poly.pdbx_seq_one_letter_code
_entity_poly.pdbx_strand_id
1 'polypeptide(L)'
;MEPIQCSNRLLGGLLEVLMYATRSGQFDNAQSLLTALRTLRPNFRELDLVEGWLLVGHHQYADAARILRELHNGQRAESVVPFASAMMALCLNALGDQEWHVYANEVLARDEDPDSVALVRTLIGVQEELNAGVSEVPPAVEAVDMSVYHSSHYFTRV
;
A
#
# COMPACT_ATOMS: atom_id res chain seq x y z
N MET A 1 -13.31 23.09 -20.73
CA MET A 1 -13.27 21.64 -21.03
C MET A 1 -14.20 20.98 -20.04
N GLU A 2 -15.27 20.33 -20.50
CA GLU A 2 -16.13 19.55 -19.61
C GLU A 2 -15.36 18.34 -19.10
N PRO A 3 -15.42 18.01 -17.79
CA PRO A 3 -14.75 16.84 -17.26
C PRO A 3 -15.36 15.60 -17.92
N ILE A 4 -14.52 14.71 -18.44
CA ILE A 4 -14.94 13.42 -18.98
C ILE A 4 -15.64 12.68 -17.84
N GLN A 5 -16.98 12.59 -17.88
CA GLN A 5 -17.73 11.83 -16.90
C GLN A 5 -17.53 10.34 -17.18
N CYS A 6 -16.48 9.76 -16.59
CA CYS A 6 -16.31 8.32 -16.58
C CYS A 6 -17.41 7.68 -15.74
N SER A 7 -18.19 6.79 -16.35
CA SER A 7 -19.17 5.99 -15.64
C SER A 7 -18.48 5.16 -14.55
N ASN A 8 -19.12 4.97 -13.40
CA ASN A 8 -18.54 4.19 -12.30
C ASN A 8 -18.22 2.75 -12.70
N ARG A 9 -18.89 2.18 -13.73
CA ARG A 9 -18.54 0.87 -14.29
C ARG A 9 -17.19 0.87 -15.00
N LEU A 10 -16.94 1.89 -15.81
CA LEU A 10 -15.64 2.03 -16.50
C LEU A 10 -14.53 2.24 -15.47
N LEU A 11 -14.79 3.04 -14.44
CA LEU A 11 -13.85 3.24 -13.34
C LEU A 11 -13.52 1.93 -12.61
N GLY A 12 -14.53 1.15 -12.25
CA GLY A 12 -14.34 -0.16 -11.62
C GLY A 12 -13.52 -1.11 -12.49
N GLY A 13 -13.82 -1.20 -13.79
CA GLY A 13 -13.05 -2.03 -14.72
C GLY A 13 -11.59 -1.59 -14.88
N LEU A 14 -11.33 -0.27 -14.93
CA LEU A 14 -9.96 0.25 -14.98
C LEU A 14 -9.19 0.00 -13.67
N LEU A 15 -9.86 0.08 -12.51
CA LEU A 15 -9.27 -0.29 -11.23
C LEU A 15 -8.94 -1.78 -11.18
N GLU A 16 -9.81 -2.66 -11.67
CA GLU A 16 -9.52 -4.10 -11.74
C GLU A 16 -8.30 -4.41 -12.63
N VAL A 17 -8.19 -3.75 -13.78
CA VAL A 17 -7.01 -3.88 -14.67
C VAL A 17 -5.75 -3.34 -13.98
N LEU A 18 -5.85 -2.23 -13.25
CA LEU A 18 -4.76 -1.68 -12.45
C LEU A 18 -4.31 -2.69 -11.39
N MET A 19 -5.25 -3.25 -10.62
CA MET A 19 -4.94 -4.26 -9.60
C MET A 19 -4.33 -5.52 -10.20
N TYR A 20 -4.75 -5.92 -11.41
CA TYR A 20 -4.14 -7.04 -12.12
C TYR A 20 -2.71 -6.72 -12.58
N ALA A 21 -2.47 -5.53 -13.12
CA ALA A 21 -1.14 -5.09 -13.54
C ALA A 21 -0.16 -5.06 -12.34
N THR A 22 -0.61 -4.54 -11.19
CA THR A 22 0.18 -4.53 -9.95
C THR A 22 0.52 -5.94 -9.49
N ARG A 23 -0.45 -6.87 -9.46
CA ARG A 23 -0.21 -8.28 -9.04
C ARG A 23 0.67 -9.06 -10.01
N SER A 24 0.66 -8.71 -11.29
CA SER A 24 1.49 -9.38 -12.31
C SER A 24 2.91 -8.79 -12.42
N GLY A 25 3.28 -7.85 -11.54
CA GLY A 25 4.57 -7.18 -11.58
C GLY A 25 4.76 -6.24 -12.78
N GLN A 26 3.68 -5.91 -13.49
CA GLN A 26 3.69 -4.98 -14.63
C GLN A 26 3.59 -3.54 -14.14
N PHE A 27 4.55 -3.13 -13.33
CA PHE A 27 4.48 -1.86 -12.61
C PHE A 27 4.48 -0.62 -13.53
N ASP A 28 5.18 -0.66 -14.67
CA ASP A 28 5.15 0.43 -15.67
C ASP A 28 3.74 0.63 -16.28
N ASN A 29 3.06 -0.48 -16.55
CA ASN A 29 1.68 -0.46 -17.06
C ASN A 29 0.71 0.02 -15.99
N ALA A 30 0.92 -0.42 -14.74
CA ALA A 30 0.13 0.02 -13.60
C ALA A 30 0.29 1.54 -13.35
N GLN A 31 1.53 2.06 -13.43
CA GLN A 31 1.80 3.49 -13.25
C GLN A 31 1.16 4.35 -14.34
N SER A 32 1.21 3.88 -15.60
CA SER A 32 0.56 4.55 -16.73
C SER A 32 -0.97 4.59 -16.53
N LEU A 33 -1.56 3.50 -16.07
CA LEU A 33 -3.00 3.39 -15.82
C LEU A 33 -3.44 4.22 -14.61
N LEU A 34 -2.64 4.26 -13.54
CA LEU A 34 -2.85 5.13 -12.38
C LEU A 34 -2.87 6.61 -12.78
N THR A 35 -1.93 7.03 -13.64
CA THR A 35 -1.87 8.41 -14.15
C THR A 35 -3.12 8.78 -14.96
N ALA A 36 -3.60 7.86 -15.80
CA ALA A 36 -4.85 8.04 -16.53
C ALA A 36 -6.05 8.14 -15.57
N LEU A 37 -6.12 7.27 -14.56
CA LEU A 37 -7.19 7.28 -13.55
C LEU A 37 -7.24 8.58 -12.74
N ARG A 38 -6.08 9.13 -12.36
CA ARG A 38 -6.00 10.43 -11.68
C ARG A 38 -6.51 11.58 -12.54
N THR A 39 -6.28 11.53 -13.85
CA THR A 39 -6.82 12.51 -14.79
C THR A 39 -8.35 12.45 -14.86
N LEU A 40 -8.91 11.24 -14.77
CA LEU A 40 -10.35 11.00 -14.82
C LEU A 40 -11.05 11.29 -13.48
N ARG A 41 -10.38 11.05 -12.35
CA ARG A 41 -10.91 11.22 -10.98
C ARG A 41 -9.86 11.84 -10.05
N PRO A 42 -9.61 13.16 -10.14
CA PRO A 42 -8.55 13.82 -9.37
C PRO A 42 -8.78 13.82 -7.85
N ASN A 43 -10.01 13.56 -7.39
CA ASN A 43 -10.36 13.56 -5.97
C ASN A 43 -10.43 12.15 -5.34
N PHE A 44 -10.02 11.10 -6.05
CA PHE A 44 -10.09 9.71 -5.57
C PHE A 44 -8.79 9.35 -4.83
N ARG A 45 -8.76 9.56 -3.52
CA ARG A 45 -7.57 9.42 -2.66
C ARG A 45 -7.14 7.98 -2.46
N GLU A 46 -8.03 7.04 -2.70
CA GLU A 46 -7.73 5.61 -2.67
C GLU A 46 -6.67 5.25 -3.74
N LEU A 47 -6.53 6.06 -4.80
CA LEU A 47 -5.42 5.95 -5.76
C LEU A 47 -4.05 6.21 -5.13
N ASP A 48 -3.97 7.01 -4.06
CA ASP A 48 -2.73 7.27 -3.34
C ASP A 48 -2.24 6.02 -2.61
N LEU A 49 -3.16 5.14 -2.20
CA LEU A 49 -2.83 3.83 -1.64
C LEU A 49 -2.21 2.92 -2.70
N VAL A 50 -2.77 2.93 -3.93
CA VAL A 50 -2.21 2.17 -5.05
C VAL A 50 -0.84 2.72 -5.45
N GLU A 51 -0.68 4.04 -5.47
CA GLU A 51 0.62 4.66 -5.74
C GLU A 51 1.67 4.25 -4.71
N GLY A 52 1.35 4.37 -3.41
CA GLY A 52 2.23 3.93 -2.34
C GLY A 52 2.62 2.46 -2.51
N TRP A 53 1.68 1.61 -2.90
CA TRP A 53 1.97 0.21 -3.16
C TRP A 53 2.88 -0.02 -4.38
N LEU A 54 2.66 0.67 -5.50
CA LEU A 54 3.54 0.57 -6.68
C LEU A 54 4.96 1.01 -6.35
N LEU A 55 5.11 2.08 -5.55
CA LEU A 55 6.41 2.56 -5.10
C LEU A 55 7.12 1.55 -4.19
N VAL A 56 6.39 0.88 -3.28
CA VAL A 56 6.93 -0.23 -2.48
C VAL A 56 7.42 -1.37 -3.38
N GLY A 57 6.63 -1.75 -4.39
CA GLY A 57 7.02 -2.77 -5.38
C GLY A 57 8.27 -2.40 -6.20
N HIS A 58 8.51 -1.10 -6.40
CA HIS A 58 9.72 -0.58 -7.07
C HIS A 58 10.89 -0.29 -6.13
N HIS A 59 10.81 -0.69 -4.86
CA HIS A 59 11.81 -0.37 -3.83
C HIS A 59 12.01 1.14 -3.59
N GLN A 60 11.03 1.98 -3.95
CA GLN A 60 11.03 3.43 -3.74
C GLN A 60 10.37 3.78 -2.40
N TYR A 61 10.91 3.26 -1.30
CA TYR A 61 10.31 3.33 0.03
C TYR A 61 10.17 4.75 0.59
N ALA A 62 11.10 5.66 0.24
CA ALA A 62 11.05 7.05 0.69
C ALA A 62 9.84 7.81 0.10
N ASP A 63 9.60 7.62 -1.20
CA ASP A 63 8.46 8.24 -1.88
C ASP A 63 7.14 7.59 -1.43
N ALA A 64 7.13 6.27 -1.25
CA ALA A 64 5.99 5.55 -0.69
C ALA A 64 5.60 6.09 0.70
N ALA A 65 6.58 6.22 1.61
CA ALA A 65 6.35 6.72 2.96
C ALA A 65 5.78 8.15 2.97
N ARG A 66 6.20 9.01 2.04
CA ARG A 66 5.66 10.37 1.90
C ARG A 66 4.18 10.35 1.55
N ILE A 67 3.80 9.60 0.51
CA ILE A 67 2.40 9.52 0.04
C ILE A 67 1.51 8.87 1.09
N LEU A 68 1.97 7.80 1.73
CA LEU A 68 1.20 7.11 2.77
C LEU A 68 0.99 7.97 4.02
N ARG A 69 1.96 8.81 4.38
CA ARG A 69 1.82 9.78 5.48
C ARG A 69 0.79 10.86 5.16
N GLU A 70 0.76 11.34 3.91
CA GLU A 70 -0.28 12.27 3.44
C GLU A 70 -1.67 11.62 3.43
N LEU A 71 -1.76 10.32 3.15
CA LEU A 71 -3.00 9.55 3.22
C LEU A 71 -3.48 9.39 4.67
N HIS A 72 -2.57 9.01 5.58
CA HIS A 72 -2.84 8.85 7.01
C HIS A 72 -3.32 10.15 7.67
N ASN A 73 -2.73 11.30 7.30
CA ASN A 73 -3.12 12.61 7.83
C ASN A 73 -4.42 13.17 7.21
N GLY A 74 -4.98 12.52 6.20
CA GLY A 74 -6.18 12.98 5.49
C GLY A 74 -7.48 12.62 6.22
N GLN A 75 -8.35 13.61 6.46
CA GLN A 75 -9.65 13.47 7.18
C GLN A 75 -10.72 12.54 6.57
N ARG A 76 -10.47 11.88 5.43
CA ARG A 76 -11.51 11.19 4.66
C ARG A 76 -11.21 9.73 4.30
N ALA A 77 -10.11 9.20 4.80
CA ALA A 77 -9.55 7.92 4.36
C ALA A 77 -9.55 6.87 5.48
N GLU A 78 -10.46 6.97 6.46
CA GLU A 78 -10.47 6.14 7.68
C GLU A 78 -10.42 4.63 7.38
N SER A 79 -11.05 4.16 6.29
CA SER A 79 -11.05 2.74 5.93
C SER A 79 -9.71 2.22 5.38
N VAL A 80 -8.83 3.10 4.89
CA VAL A 80 -7.51 2.73 4.35
C VAL A 80 -6.37 3.10 5.30
N VAL A 81 -6.66 3.83 6.38
CA VAL A 81 -5.68 4.25 7.40
C VAL A 81 -4.96 3.05 8.02
N PRO A 82 -5.62 1.95 8.44
CA PRO A 82 -4.91 0.78 8.99
C PRO A 82 -3.88 0.20 8.01
N PHE A 83 -4.26 0.08 6.73
CA PHE A 83 -3.38 -0.48 5.70
C PHE A 83 -2.25 0.47 5.33
N ALA A 84 -2.53 1.78 5.27
CA ALA A 84 -1.50 2.80 5.09
C ALA A 84 -0.47 2.80 6.23
N SER A 85 -0.91 2.65 7.48
CA SER A 85 -0.02 2.54 8.65
C SER A 85 0.84 1.26 8.59
N ALA A 86 0.26 0.13 8.18
CA ALA A 86 1.00 -1.12 8.03
C ALA A 86 2.07 -1.03 6.93
N MET A 87 1.73 -0.43 5.77
CA MET A 87 2.71 -0.16 4.71
C MET A 87 3.76 0.87 5.12
N MET A 88 3.42 1.86 5.95
CA MET A 88 4.40 2.79 6.50
C MET A 88 5.40 2.09 7.41
N ALA A 89 4.95 1.17 8.28
CA ALA A 89 5.85 0.35 9.08
C ALA A 89 6.81 -0.44 8.18
N LEU A 90 6.30 -1.03 7.10
CA LEU A 90 7.12 -1.73 6.11
C LEU A 90 8.17 -0.81 5.44
N CYS A 91 7.74 0.37 4.96
CA CYS A 91 8.65 1.33 4.31
C CYS A 91 9.74 1.84 5.26
N LEU A 92 9.37 2.20 6.49
CA LEU A 92 10.31 2.70 7.50
C LEU A 92 11.30 1.61 7.93
N ASN A 93 10.85 0.37 8.08
CA ASN A 93 11.73 -0.76 8.34
C ASN A 93 12.77 -0.94 7.22
N ALA A 94 12.34 -0.87 5.96
CA ALA A 94 13.23 -0.96 4.80
C ALA A 94 14.25 0.19 4.72
N LEU A 95 13.87 1.38 5.21
CA LEU A 95 14.75 2.54 5.33
C LEU A 95 15.66 2.48 6.57
N GLY A 96 15.49 1.49 7.45
CA GLY A 96 16.23 1.36 8.71
C GLY A 96 15.78 2.34 9.81
N ASP A 97 14.61 2.95 9.66
CA ASP A 97 14.07 3.94 10.59
C ASP A 97 13.23 3.28 11.68
N GLN A 98 13.68 3.38 12.94
CA GLN A 98 13.06 2.80 14.14
C GLN A 98 11.63 3.29 14.40
N GLU A 99 11.17 4.39 13.78
CA GLU A 99 9.77 4.81 13.82
C GLU A 99 8.80 3.74 13.29
N TRP A 100 9.28 2.76 12.53
CA TRP A 100 8.46 1.65 12.04
C TRP A 100 7.71 0.91 13.16
N HIS A 101 8.31 0.81 14.35
CA HIS A 101 7.69 0.19 15.53
C HIS A 101 6.44 0.94 16.01
N VAL A 102 6.39 2.25 15.85
CA VAL A 102 5.25 3.07 16.27
C VAL A 102 4.02 2.70 15.45
N TYR A 103 4.17 2.68 14.13
CA TYR A 103 3.09 2.34 13.20
C TYR A 103 2.71 0.85 13.29
N ALA A 104 3.68 -0.03 13.46
CA ALA A 104 3.43 -1.45 13.69
C ALA A 104 2.58 -1.68 14.95
N ASN A 105 2.96 -1.07 16.07
CA ASN A 105 2.22 -1.19 17.32
C ASN A 105 0.83 -0.54 17.23
N GLU A 106 0.68 0.57 16.51
CA GLU A 106 -0.63 1.19 16.28
C GLU A 106 -1.58 0.22 15.56
N VAL A 107 -1.14 -0.39 14.46
CA VAL A 107 -1.94 -1.34 13.68
C VAL A 107 -2.35 -2.54 14.53
N LEU A 108 -1.42 -3.10 15.30
CA LEU A 108 -1.69 -4.24 16.18
C LEU A 108 -2.62 -3.88 17.35
N ALA A 109 -2.51 -2.66 17.89
CA ALA A 109 -3.34 -2.21 19.00
C ALA A 109 -4.79 -1.93 18.57
N ARG A 110 -4.97 -1.44 17.34
CA ARG A 110 -6.30 -1.13 16.79
C ARG A 110 -7.02 -2.39 16.30
N ASP A 111 -6.29 -3.33 15.69
CA ASP A 111 -6.82 -4.61 15.19
C ASP A 111 -8.06 -4.43 14.29
N GLU A 112 -8.10 -3.32 13.55
CA GLU A 112 -9.26 -2.89 12.73
C GLU A 112 -9.33 -3.61 11.38
N ASP A 113 -8.18 -4.09 10.88
CA ASP A 113 -8.05 -4.71 9.57
C ASP A 113 -7.13 -5.94 9.60
N PRO A 114 -7.65 -7.15 9.34
CA PRO A 114 -6.88 -8.39 9.40
C PRO A 114 -5.68 -8.42 8.45
N ASP A 115 -5.81 -7.82 7.27
CA ASP A 115 -4.75 -7.76 6.26
C ASP A 115 -3.58 -6.90 6.76
N SER A 116 -3.88 -5.72 7.31
CA SER A 116 -2.89 -4.84 7.96
C SER A 116 -2.17 -5.52 9.13
N VAL A 117 -2.91 -6.25 9.96
CA VAL A 117 -2.37 -6.98 11.11
C VAL A 117 -1.47 -8.13 10.67
N ALA A 118 -1.89 -8.89 9.66
CA ALA A 118 -1.10 -9.96 9.08
C ALA A 118 0.21 -9.41 8.48
N LEU A 119 0.15 -8.27 7.77
CA LEU A 119 1.33 -7.59 7.23
C LEU A 119 2.34 -7.22 8.32
N VAL A 120 1.89 -6.58 9.39
CA VAL A 120 2.77 -6.18 10.48
C VAL A 120 3.34 -7.38 11.25
N ARG A 121 2.56 -8.45 11.44
CA ARG A 121 3.07 -9.67 12.09
C ARG A 121 4.15 -10.34 11.27
N THR A 122 3.99 -10.44 9.95
CA THR A 122 5.03 -10.96 9.05
C THR A 122 6.30 -10.10 9.14
N LEU A 123 6.14 -8.76 9.11
CA LEU A 123 7.26 -7.83 9.25
C LEU A 123 8.05 -8.04 10.56
N ILE A 124 7.35 -8.14 11.69
CA ILE A 124 7.98 -8.38 13.00
C ILE A 124 8.69 -9.74 13.02
N GLY A 125 8.04 -10.80 12.52
CA GLY A 125 8.64 -12.13 12.48
C GLY A 125 9.95 -12.16 11.68
N VAL A 126 9.98 -11.54 10.50
CA VAL A 126 11.22 -11.45 9.70
C VAL A 126 12.29 -10.65 10.45
N GLN A 127 11.93 -9.57 11.14
CA GLN A 127 12.90 -8.79 11.90
C GLN A 127 13.47 -9.56 13.10
N GLU A 128 12.66 -10.36 13.79
CA GLU A 128 13.11 -11.23 14.88
C GLU A 128 14.09 -12.29 14.37
N GLU A 129 13.83 -12.90 13.21
CA GLU A 129 14.73 -13.86 12.57
C GLU A 129 16.06 -13.24 12.13
N LEU A 130 16.01 -12.03 11.55
CA LEU A 130 17.20 -11.24 11.20
C LEU A 130 18.03 -10.90 12.45
N ASN A 131 17.37 -10.49 13.54
CA ASN A 131 18.03 -10.17 14.81
C ASN A 131 18.59 -11.41 15.51
N ALA A 132 17.99 -12.58 15.32
CA ALA A 132 18.46 -13.86 15.85
C ALA A 132 19.69 -14.41 15.08
N GLY A 133 20.16 -13.71 14.03
CA GLY A 133 21.34 -14.10 13.27
C GLY A 133 21.14 -15.32 12.38
N VAL A 134 19.89 -15.68 12.07
CA VAL A 134 19.55 -16.75 11.11
C VAL A 134 19.69 -16.16 9.70
N SER A 135 20.94 -16.01 9.26
CA SER A 135 21.32 -15.28 8.06
C SER A 135 21.12 -16.13 6.80
N GLU A 136 19.93 -16.07 6.22
CA GLU A 136 19.65 -16.33 4.78
C GLU A 136 18.25 -15.81 4.36
N VAL A 137 17.65 -14.88 5.13
CA VAL A 137 16.31 -14.35 4.87
C VAL A 137 16.42 -13.05 4.07
N PRO A 138 15.69 -12.90 2.95
CA PRO A 138 15.66 -11.64 2.20
C PRO A 138 15.12 -10.49 3.08
N PRO A 139 15.43 -9.21 2.76
CA PRO A 139 14.91 -8.07 3.51
C PRO A 139 13.38 -8.18 3.67
N ALA A 140 12.83 -7.75 4.81
CA ALA A 140 11.42 -8.00 5.16
C ALA A 140 10.40 -7.59 4.08
N VAL A 141 10.73 -6.56 3.30
CA VAL A 141 10.01 -6.12 2.11
C VAL A 141 9.93 -7.12 0.96
N GLU A 142 10.95 -7.94 0.76
CA GLU A 142 10.98 -9.00 -0.26
C GLU A 142 10.31 -10.29 0.24
N ALA A 143 10.31 -10.53 1.55
CA ALA A 143 9.60 -11.66 2.16
C ALA A 143 8.08 -11.43 2.23
N VAL A 144 7.64 -10.18 2.24
CA VAL A 144 6.23 -9.81 2.19
C VAL A 144 5.73 -9.92 0.74
N ASP A 145 5.01 -10.99 0.44
CA ASP A 145 4.27 -11.09 -0.82
C ASP A 145 3.09 -10.12 -0.80
N MET A 146 3.35 -8.92 -1.34
CA MET A 146 2.34 -7.88 -1.39
C MET A 146 1.13 -8.25 -2.24
N SER A 147 1.22 -9.25 -3.13
CA SER A 147 0.10 -9.70 -3.96
C SER A 147 -1.01 -10.40 -3.17
N VAL A 148 -0.70 -10.85 -1.94
CA VAL A 148 -1.62 -11.53 -1.02
C VAL A 148 -2.58 -10.55 -0.34
N TYR A 149 -2.20 -9.28 -0.19
CA TYR A 149 -3.03 -8.28 0.46
C TYR A 149 -4.08 -7.76 -0.52
N HIS A 150 -5.34 -8.04 -0.20
CA HIS A 150 -6.46 -7.88 -1.14
C HIS A 150 -6.92 -6.43 -1.20
N SER A 151 -6.14 -5.62 -1.91
CA SER A 151 -6.46 -4.23 -2.25
C SER A 151 -7.91 -4.00 -2.70
N SER A 152 -8.52 -4.95 -3.45
CA SER A 152 -9.89 -4.90 -3.93
C SER A 152 -10.94 -4.65 -2.83
N HIS A 153 -10.70 -5.06 -1.58
CA HIS A 153 -11.62 -4.82 -0.47
C HIS A 153 -11.64 -3.34 -0.01
N TYR A 154 -10.57 -2.58 -0.24
CA TYR A 154 -10.54 -1.14 0.03
C TYR A 154 -11.20 -0.32 -1.10
N PHE A 155 -11.35 -0.89 -2.30
CA PHE A 155 -11.91 -0.21 -3.48
C PHE A 155 -13.36 -0.61 -3.81
N THR A 156 -13.95 -1.57 -3.10
CA THR A 156 -15.31 -2.09 -3.38
C THR A 156 -16.45 -1.26 -2.76
N ARG A 157 -16.15 -0.13 -2.11
CA ARG A 157 -17.15 0.78 -1.51
C ARG A 157 -17.43 2.06 -2.32
N VAL A 158 -17.18 2.05 -3.64
CA VAL A 158 -17.49 3.19 -4.54
C VAL A 158 -18.95 3.16 -5.00
#